data_AF-A0A2H9MFC0-F1
#
_entry.id   AF-A0A2H9MFC0-F1
#
_cell.length_a   1.000
_cell.length_b   1.000
_cell.length_c   1.000
_cell.angle_alpha   90.00
_cell.angle_beta   90.00
_cell.angle_gamma   90.00
#
_symmetry.space_group_name_H-M   'P 1'
#
loop_
_entity.id
_entity.type
_entity.pdbx_description
1 polymer ?
#
loop_
_entity_poly.entity_id
_entity_poly.type
_entity_poly.pdbx_seq_one_letter_code
_entity_poly.pdbx_strand_id
1 'polypeptide(L)'
;FKNLEALKNLEEKVPEEAKEAIQKAQENALKRLQEDLEKMSPEDQERFKEYTEKISGEKERHLEILENLKTEIRAIPETPRILELKEILEEGKIKAIEKIEEKLEKLGCPLWMPPAPGFCKEGRVIIEKDPETGCPLPPRCIIPGEVEIPKPVPPIPPEKPELEKIEIVCISLWDPVCGKDGKTYSNECFAKVAGVEIDYKGVCKEVKPVPEKVIPLEEVIPPPLPLIPE
;
A
#
# COMPACT_ATOMS: atom_id res chain seq x y z
N PHE A 1 -20.93 -0.25 6.32
CA PHE A 1 -19.66 -0.90 5.91
C PHE A 1 -18.49 0.08 5.86
N LYS A 2 -18.50 1.15 5.07
CA LYS A 2 -17.39 2.14 5.00
C LYS A 2 -16.93 2.70 6.35
N ASN A 3 -17.85 2.91 7.29
CA ASN A 3 -17.50 3.39 8.64
C ASN A 3 -16.77 2.32 9.48
N LEU A 4 -17.12 1.04 9.37
CA LEU A 4 -16.43 -0.06 10.07
C LEU A 4 -15.02 -0.30 9.49
N GLU A 5 -14.90 -0.18 8.17
CA GLU A 5 -13.63 -0.26 7.46
C GLU A 5 -12.67 0.88 7.88
N ALA A 6 -13.19 2.11 7.98
CA ALA A 6 -12.42 3.24 8.49
C ALA A 6 -11.96 3.02 9.94
N LEU A 7 -12.81 2.44 10.80
CA LEU A 7 -12.48 2.12 12.19
C LEU A 7 -11.40 1.03 12.30
N LYS A 8 -11.44 -0.01 11.47
CA LYS A 8 -10.43 -1.07 11.44
C LYS A 8 -9.06 -0.56 10.95
N ASN A 9 -9.05 0.30 9.94
CA ASN A 9 -7.82 0.97 9.47
C ASN A 9 -7.22 1.93 10.49
N LEU A 10 -8.05 2.54 11.35
CA LEU A 10 -7.60 3.38 12.46
C LEU A 10 -7.01 2.52 13.59
N GLU A 11 -7.62 1.39 13.91
CA GLU A 11 -7.16 0.43 14.93
C GLU A 11 -5.72 -0.06 14.70
N GLU A 12 -5.34 -0.36 13.46
CA GLU A 12 -3.97 -0.79 13.10
C GLU A 12 -2.92 0.32 13.29
N LYS A 13 -3.34 1.59 13.33
CA LYS A 13 -2.45 2.76 13.38
C LYS A 13 -2.41 3.45 14.74
N VAL A 14 -3.27 3.06 15.68
CA VAL A 14 -3.33 3.66 17.02
C VAL A 14 -2.60 2.82 18.07
N PRO A 15 -2.06 3.45 19.12
CA PRO A 15 -1.46 2.74 20.27
C PRO A 15 -2.47 1.85 21.00
N GLU A 16 -1.98 0.82 21.69
CA GLU A 16 -2.79 -0.23 22.32
C GLU A 16 -3.88 0.32 23.26
N GLU A 17 -3.63 1.41 23.99
CA GLU A 17 -4.63 2.01 24.89
C GLU A 17 -5.84 2.60 24.14
N ALA A 18 -5.67 2.97 22.86
CA ALA A 18 -6.73 3.50 22.02
C ALA A 18 -7.45 2.41 21.19
N LYS A 19 -6.85 1.22 21.04
CA LYS A 19 -7.46 0.09 20.33
C LYS A 19 -8.70 -0.44 21.05
N GLU A 20 -8.65 -0.53 22.38
CA GLU A 20 -9.80 -1.00 23.18
C GLU A 20 -11.04 -0.13 23.00
N ALA A 21 -10.86 1.20 22.88
CA ALA A 21 -11.95 2.13 22.61
C ALA A 21 -12.53 1.97 21.19
N ILE A 22 -11.68 1.67 20.20
CA ILE A 22 -12.10 1.43 18.82
C ILE A 22 -12.84 0.09 18.71
N GLN A 23 -12.35 -0.98 19.34
CA GLN A 23 -13.00 -2.29 19.38
C GLN A 23 -14.38 -2.19 20.01
N LYS A 24 -14.49 -1.49 21.15
CA LYS A 24 -15.78 -1.24 21.80
C LYS A 24 -16.73 -0.45 20.90
N ALA A 25 -16.24 0.48 20.09
CA ALA A 25 -17.06 1.22 19.14
C ALA A 25 -17.54 0.32 17.97
N GLN A 26 -16.68 -0.58 17.50
CA GLN A 26 -17.02 -1.57 16.46
C GLN A 26 -18.08 -2.56 16.96
N GLU A 27 -17.91 -3.13 18.16
CA GLU A 27 -18.89 -4.05 18.78
C GLU A 27 -20.27 -3.40 18.95
N ASN A 28 -20.31 -2.17 19.45
CA ASN A 28 -21.57 -1.44 19.61
C ASN A 28 -22.24 -1.15 18.26
N ALA A 29 -21.46 -0.92 17.21
CA ALA A 29 -22.00 -0.73 15.85
C ALA A 29 -22.54 -2.05 15.29
N LEU A 30 -21.87 -3.17 15.52
CA LEU A 30 -22.31 -4.51 15.10
C LEU A 30 -23.58 -4.95 15.84
N LYS A 31 -23.66 -4.70 17.15
CA LYS A 31 -24.84 -5.02 17.96
C LYS A 31 -26.08 -4.27 17.47
N ARG A 32 -25.93 -2.98 17.14
CA ARG A 32 -27.02 -2.18 16.54
C ARG A 32 -27.46 -2.73 15.19
N LEU A 33 -26.51 -3.13 14.36
CA LEU A 33 -26.80 -3.72 13.06
C LEU A 33 -27.54 -5.06 13.20
N GLN A 34 -27.16 -5.90 14.16
CA GLN A 34 -27.87 -7.14 14.47
C GLN A 34 -29.31 -6.88 14.93
N GLU A 35 -29.50 -5.94 15.87
CA GLU A 35 -30.84 -5.55 16.33
C GLU A 35 -31.71 -5.00 15.18
N ASP A 36 -31.12 -4.26 14.25
CA ASP A 36 -31.82 -3.74 13.08
C ASP A 36 -32.19 -4.88 12.11
N LEU A 37 -31.30 -5.87 11.93
CA LEU A 37 -31.56 -7.06 11.12
C LEU A 37 -32.67 -7.94 11.71
N GLU A 38 -32.71 -8.12 13.03
CA GLU A 38 -33.77 -8.90 13.72
C GLU A 38 -35.15 -8.24 13.62
N LYS A 39 -35.20 -6.91 13.47
CA LYS A 39 -36.44 -6.16 13.28
C LYS A 39 -36.94 -6.15 11.83
N MET A 40 -36.13 -6.61 10.88
CA MET A 40 -36.50 -6.69 9.47
C MET A 40 -37.39 -7.90 9.18
N SER A 41 -38.23 -7.77 8.15
CA SER A 41 -39.00 -8.90 7.63
C SER A 41 -38.08 -9.94 6.98
N PRO A 42 -38.49 -11.22 6.88
CA PRO A 42 -37.70 -12.26 6.22
C PRO A 42 -37.36 -11.92 4.77
N GLU A 43 -38.26 -11.22 4.08
CA GLU A 43 -38.12 -10.78 2.69
C GLU A 43 -37.07 -9.66 2.57
N ASP A 44 -37.07 -8.71 3.52
CA ASP A 44 -36.09 -7.62 3.56
C ASP A 44 -34.69 -8.12 3.97
N GLN A 45 -34.63 -9.14 4.85
CA GLN A 45 -33.39 -9.82 5.18
C GLN A 45 -32.79 -10.54 3.95
N GLU A 46 -33.62 -11.19 3.15
CA GLU A 46 -33.19 -11.86 1.91
C GLU A 46 -32.74 -10.85 0.84
N ARG A 47 -33.45 -9.74 0.71
CA ARG A 47 -33.06 -8.63 -0.18
C ARG A 47 -31.76 -7.95 0.25
N PHE A 48 -31.55 -7.81 1.56
CA PHE A 48 -30.30 -7.31 2.12
C PHE A 48 -29.13 -8.26 1.83
N LYS A 49 -29.36 -9.58 1.97
CA LYS A 49 -28.38 -10.61 1.58
C LYS A 49 -28.02 -10.52 0.10
N GLU A 50 -29.02 -10.46 -0.78
CA GLU A 50 -28.80 -10.34 -2.23
C GLU A 50 -28.07 -9.04 -2.60
N TYR A 51 -28.36 -7.93 -1.91
CA TYR A 51 -27.66 -6.66 -2.06
C TYR A 51 -26.20 -6.75 -1.63
N THR A 52 -25.91 -7.44 -0.52
CA THR A 52 -24.53 -7.68 -0.06
C THR A 52 -23.74 -8.58 -1.01
N GLU A 53 -24.39 -9.55 -1.66
CA GLU A 53 -23.74 -10.41 -2.66
C GLU A 53 -23.42 -9.65 -3.96
N LYS A 54 -24.25 -8.67 -4.35
CA LYS A 54 -24.09 -7.89 -5.58
C LYS A 54 -23.06 -6.75 -5.45
N ILE A 55 -22.77 -6.23 -4.26
CA ILE A 55 -21.81 -5.10 -4.05
C ILE A 55 -20.37 -5.60 -3.85
N SER A 56 -20.00 -6.66 -4.56
CA SER A 56 -18.67 -7.26 -4.50
C SER A 56 -17.58 -6.34 -5.09
N GLY A 57 -17.08 -5.40 -4.29
CA GLY A 57 -15.89 -4.59 -4.56
C GLY A 57 -14.68 -4.90 -3.66
N GLU A 58 -14.87 -5.51 -2.49
CA GLU A 58 -13.77 -6.03 -1.66
C GLU A 58 -14.25 -7.25 -0.87
N LYS A 59 -13.86 -8.44 -1.32
CA LYS A 59 -14.44 -9.72 -0.90
C LYS A 59 -13.69 -10.42 0.25
N GLU A 60 -12.41 -10.13 0.49
CA GLU A 60 -11.65 -10.85 1.52
C GLU A 60 -11.96 -10.37 2.96
N ARG A 61 -12.22 -9.07 3.15
CA ARG A 61 -12.44 -8.48 4.50
C ARG A 61 -13.84 -8.76 5.06
N HIS A 62 -14.86 -8.86 4.20
CA HIS A 62 -16.23 -9.22 4.64
C HIS A 62 -16.36 -10.69 5.00
N LEU A 63 -15.62 -11.58 4.33
CA LEU A 63 -15.52 -12.99 4.70
C LEU A 63 -14.81 -13.19 6.05
N GLU A 64 -13.78 -12.40 6.34
CA GLU A 64 -13.08 -12.43 7.65
C GLU A 64 -14.00 -12.03 8.81
N ILE A 65 -14.84 -11.01 8.61
CA ILE A 65 -15.85 -10.61 9.61
C ILE A 65 -16.88 -11.74 9.80
N LEU A 66 -17.33 -12.37 8.70
CA LEU A 66 -18.27 -13.49 8.75
C LEU A 66 -17.67 -14.77 9.38
N GLU A 67 -16.40 -15.09 9.14
CA GLU A 67 -15.72 -16.24 9.74
C GLU A 67 -15.38 -15.99 11.22
N ASN A 68 -15.02 -14.77 11.61
CA ASN A 68 -14.81 -14.41 13.02
C ASN A 68 -16.12 -14.47 13.82
N LEU A 69 -17.22 -13.96 13.26
CA LEU A 69 -18.57 -14.13 13.81
C LEU A 69 -18.96 -15.60 13.94
N LYS A 70 -18.56 -16.45 12.98
CA LYS A 70 -18.81 -17.89 12.99
C LYS A 70 -18.00 -18.65 14.04
N THR A 71 -16.78 -18.20 14.36
CA THR A 71 -16.00 -18.76 15.49
C THR A 71 -16.56 -18.37 16.85
N GLU A 72 -17.13 -17.17 17.00
CA GLU A 72 -17.82 -16.77 18.23
C GLU A 72 -19.16 -17.53 18.42
N ILE A 73 -19.83 -17.89 17.32
CA ILE A 73 -21.04 -18.74 17.31
C ILE A 73 -20.75 -20.20 17.73
N ARG A 74 -19.50 -20.67 17.72
CA ARG A 74 -19.13 -22.05 18.17
C ARG A 74 -19.24 -22.26 19.68
N ALA A 75 -19.47 -21.20 20.47
CA ALA A 75 -19.76 -21.30 21.89
C ALA A 75 -21.26 -21.50 22.21
N ILE A 76 -22.13 -21.53 21.18
CA ILE A 76 -23.58 -21.70 21.34
C ILE A 76 -23.90 -23.20 21.41
N PRO A 77 -24.69 -23.66 22.41
CA PRO A 77 -25.07 -25.07 22.52
C PRO A 77 -25.76 -25.55 21.23
N GLU A 78 -25.39 -26.72 20.74
CA GLU A 78 -25.94 -27.33 19.53
C GLU A 78 -27.44 -27.57 19.69
N THR A 79 -28.24 -26.60 19.26
CA THR A 79 -29.68 -26.74 19.13
C THR A 79 -30.02 -27.38 17.78
N PRO A 80 -31.17 -28.08 17.64
CA PRO A 80 -31.57 -28.72 16.38
C PRO A 80 -31.54 -27.78 15.17
N ARG A 81 -31.85 -26.49 15.37
CA ARG A 81 -31.77 -25.45 14.33
C ARG A 81 -30.36 -25.17 13.85
N ILE A 82 -29.35 -25.28 14.71
CA ILE A 82 -27.94 -25.07 14.35
C ILE A 82 -27.41 -26.24 13.51
N LEU A 83 -27.90 -27.46 13.77
CA LEU A 83 -27.60 -28.64 12.95
C LEU A 83 -28.19 -28.52 11.54
N GLU A 84 -29.46 -28.10 11.43
CA GLU A 84 -30.10 -27.82 10.13
C GLU A 84 -29.34 -26.74 9.34
N LEU A 85 -28.91 -25.66 10.01
CA LEU A 85 -28.08 -24.62 9.39
C LEU A 85 -26.70 -25.11 8.95
N LYS A 86 -26.08 -26.03 9.69
CA LYS A 86 -24.81 -26.67 9.29
C LYS A 86 -25.01 -27.54 8.05
N GLU A 87 -26.08 -28.34 7.98
CA GLU A 87 -26.39 -29.15 6.79
C GLU A 87 -26.62 -28.30 5.55
N ILE A 88 -27.43 -27.24 5.66
CA ILE A 88 -27.68 -26.30 4.55
C ILE A 88 -26.36 -25.65 4.09
N LEU A 89 -25.46 -25.33 5.01
CA LEU A 89 -24.15 -24.75 4.69
C LEU A 89 -23.24 -25.76 3.97
N GLU A 90 -23.22 -27.03 4.39
CA GLU A 90 -22.46 -28.09 3.72
C GLU A 90 -23.02 -28.41 2.33
N GLU A 91 -24.34 -28.47 2.16
CA GLU A 91 -24.98 -28.63 0.85
C GLU A 91 -24.67 -27.46 -0.09
N GLY A 92 -24.69 -26.23 0.44
CA GLY A 92 -24.32 -25.02 -0.31
C GLY A 92 -22.87 -25.06 -0.81
N LYS A 93 -21.94 -25.59 0.01
CA LYS A 93 -20.54 -25.77 -0.39
C LYS A 93 -20.41 -26.77 -1.54
N ILE A 94 -21.10 -27.91 -1.48
CA ILE A 94 -21.03 -28.95 -2.52
C ILE A 94 -21.52 -28.39 -3.87
N LYS A 95 -22.68 -27.74 -3.89
CA LYS A 95 -23.23 -27.11 -5.11
C LYS A 95 -22.31 -26.03 -5.69
N ALA A 96 -21.59 -25.30 -4.83
CA ALA A 96 -20.62 -24.30 -5.27
C ALA A 96 -19.39 -24.95 -5.92
N ILE A 97 -18.90 -26.08 -5.39
CA ILE A 97 -17.79 -26.85 -5.94
C ILE A 97 -18.16 -27.41 -7.32
N GLU A 98 -19.32 -28.05 -7.47
CA GLU A 98 -19.80 -28.58 -8.77
C GLU A 98 -19.86 -27.49 -9.84
N LYS A 99 -20.31 -26.28 -9.48
CA LYS A 99 -20.38 -25.12 -10.39
C LYS A 99 -18.99 -24.57 -10.76
N ILE A 100 -17.99 -24.75 -9.88
CA ILE A 100 -16.59 -24.42 -10.18
C ILE A 100 -16.01 -25.47 -11.12
N GLU A 101 -16.25 -26.76 -10.87
CA GLU A 101 -15.80 -27.86 -11.74
C GLU A 101 -16.33 -27.72 -13.17
N GLU A 102 -17.63 -27.43 -13.33
CA GLU A 102 -18.24 -27.18 -14.64
C GLU A 102 -17.58 -25.99 -15.38
N LYS A 103 -17.20 -24.94 -14.64
CA LYS A 103 -16.49 -23.79 -15.22
C LYS A 103 -15.06 -24.13 -15.62
N LEU A 104 -14.38 -24.96 -14.83
CA LEU A 104 -13.01 -25.39 -15.11
C LEU A 104 -12.93 -26.33 -16.30
N GLU A 105 -13.91 -27.23 -16.44
CA GLU A 105 -14.05 -28.10 -17.61
C GLU A 105 -14.23 -27.27 -18.90
N LYS A 106 -15.08 -26.23 -18.86
CA LYS A 106 -15.28 -25.32 -20.00
C LYS A 106 -14.03 -24.52 -20.38
N LEU A 107 -13.14 -24.25 -19.42
CA LEU A 107 -11.88 -23.55 -19.64
C LEU A 107 -10.73 -24.48 -20.05
N GLY A 108 -10.93 -25.81 -19.99
CA GLY A 108 -9.87 -26.78 -20.25
C GLY A 108 -8.78 -26.81 -19.17
N CYS A 109 -9.11 -26.40 -17.94
CA CYS A 109 -8.15 -26.37 -16.84
C CYS A 109 -7.86 -27.78 -16.30
N PRO A 110 -6.67 -28.04 -15.76
CA PRO A 110 -6.40 -29.28 -15.02
C PRO A 110 -7.35 -29.42 -13.84
N LEU A 111 -7.68 -30.66 -13.46
CA LEU A 111 -8.60 -30.95 -12.35
C LEU A 111 -8.14 -30.22 -11.09
N TRP A 112 -8.90 -29.22 -10.66
CA TRP A 112 -8.61 -28.45 -9.47
C TRP A 112 -9.14 -29.19 -8.25
N MET A 113 -8.28 -29.44 -7.26
CA MET A 113 -8.67 -30.07 -6.01
C MET A 113 -8.67 -29.01 -4.90
N PRO A 114 -9.73 -28.96 -4.06
CA PRO A 114 -9.73 -28.07 -2.90
C PRO A 114 -8.62 -28.47 -1.92
N PRO A 115 -8.06 -27.50 -1.17
CA PRO A 115 -7.05 -27.78 -0.15
C PRO A 115 -7.62 -28.73 0.90
N ALA A 116 -6.81 -29.73 1.30
CA ALA A 116 -7.21 -30.70 2.32
C ALA A 116 -7.57 -30.01 3.66
N PRO A 117 -8.47 -30.60 4.47
CA PRO A 117 -8.76 -30.08 5.80
C PRO A 117 -7.47 -29.91 6.63
N GLY A 118 -7.24 -28.71 7.16
CA GLY A 118 -6.02 -28.39 7.92
C GLY A 118 -4.78 -28.10 7.08
N PHE A 119 -4.92 -27.91 5.76
CA PHE A 119 -3.83 -27.51 4.85
C PHE A 119 -3.09 -26.24 5.30
N CYS A 120 -3.80 -25.28 5.92
CA CYS A 120 -3.21 -24.05 6.43
C CYS A 120 -3.83 -23.75 7.80
N LYS A 121 -3.13 -24.10 8.88
CA LYS A 121 -3.65 -24.03 10.26
C LYS A 121 -3.54 -22.64 10.88
N GLU A 122 -2.45 -21.94 10.58
CA GLU A 122 -2.05 -20.66 11.21
C GLU A 122 -1.93 -19.54 10.17
N GLY A 123 -2.36 -19.79 8.93
CA GLY A 123 -2.25 -18.86 7.83
C GLY A 123 -3.52 -18.77 6.98
N ARG A 124 -3.40 -18.08 5.85
CA ARG A 124 -4.46 -17.91 4.85
C ARG A 124 -4.15 -18.73 3.61
N VAL A 125 -5.15 -19.44 3.09
CA VAL A 125 -5.04 -20.13 1.80
C VAL A 125 -5.31 -19.13 0.68
N ILE A 126 -4.35 -18.95 -0.21
CA ILE A 126 -4.44 -18.12 -1.41
C ILE A 126 -4.44 -19.03 -2.63
N ILE A 127 -5.41 -18.81 -3.53
CA ILE A 127 -5.51 -19.51 -4.81
C ILE A 127 -5.43 -18.44 -5.90
N GLU A 128 -4.27 -18.34 -6.53
CA GLU A 128 -4.03 -17.40 -7.62
C GLU A 128 -4.60 -17.95 -8.92
N LYS A 129 -4.71 -17.11 -9.96
CA LYS A 129 -5.02 -17.56 -11.31
C LYS A 129 -3.79 -17.40 -12.17
N ASP A 130 -3.58 -18.38 -13.03
CA ASP A 130 -2.61 -18.30 -14.09
C ASP A 130 -2.99 -17.15 -15.04
N PRO A 131 -2.07 -16.21 -15.32
CA PRO A 131 -2.38 -15.00 -16.08
C PRO A 131 -2.62 -15.28 -17.58
N GLU A 132 -2.14 -16.42 -18.11
CA GLU A 132 -2.29 -16.76 -19.53
C GLU A 132 -3.54 -17.61 -19.78
N THR A 133 -3.77 -18.61 -18.92
CA THR A 133 -4.86 -19.59 -19.07
C THR A 133 -6.10 -19.21 -18.24
N GLY A 134 -5.96 -18.33 -17.25
CA GLY A 134 -7.03 -17.99 -16.31
C GLY A 134 -7.38 -19.11 -15.33
N CYS A 135 -6.66 -20.24 -15.38
CA CYS A 135 -6.90 -21.41 -14.55
C CYS A 135 -6.43 -21.16 -13.10
N PRO A 136 -7.12 -21.72 -12.09
CA PRO A 136 -6.68 -21.61 -10.71
C PRO A 136 -5.36 -22.37 -10.51
N LEU A 137 -4.39 -21.71 -9.91
CA LEU A 137 -3.11 -22.28 -9.51
C LEU A 137 -3.26 -23.08 -8.21
N PRO A 138 -2.29 -23.95 -7.87
CA PRO A 138 -2.31 -24.69 -6.62
C PRO A 138 -2.42 -23.75 -5.40
N PRO A 139 -3.22 -24.13 -4.37
CA PRO A 139 -3.39 -23.31 -3.18
C PRO A 139 -2.05 -23.12 -2.45
N ARG A 140 -1.78 -21.89 -1.98
CA ARG A 140 -0.62 -21.52 -1.16
C ARG A 140 -1.08 -21.13 0.24
N CYS A 141 -0.38 -21.59 1.26
CA CYS A 141 -0.61 -21.15 2.64
C CYS A 141 0.33 -19.98 2.96
N ILE A 142 -0.21 -18.81 3.27
CA ILE A 142 0.55 -17.63 3.70
C ILE A 142 0.29 -17.43 5.19
N ILE A 143 1.31 -17.60 6.03
CA ILE A 143 1.22 -17.36 7.48
C ILE A 143 1.53 -15.87 7.73
N PRO A 144 0.58 -15.04 8.18
CA PRO A 144 0.87 -13.67 8.57
C PRO A 144 1.68 -13.68 9.87
N GLY A 145 3.00 -13.57 9.76
CA GLY A 145 3.89 -13.62 10.93
C GLY A 145 5.37 -13.79 10.65
N GLU A 146 5.76 -14.28 9.46
CA GLU A 146 7.15 -14.24 8.99
C GLU A 146 7.33 -13.09 7.99
N VAL A 147 6.99 -11.87 8.42
CA VAL A 147 7.93 -10.81 8.08
C VAL A 147 9.04 -11.04 9.08
N GLU A 148 10.09 -11.75 8.67
CA GLU A 148 11.38 -11.48 9.31
C GLU A 148 11.50 -9.96 9.25
N ILE A 149 11.32 -9.28 10.39
CA ILE A 149 11.85 -7.93 10.55
C ILE A 149 13.28 -8.11 10.05
N PRO A 150 13.67 -7.55 8.89
CA PRO A 150 15.00 -7.80 8.38
C PRO A 150 15.92 -7.45 9.52
N LYS A 151 16.61 -8.48 10.07
CA LYS A 151 17.57 -8.26 11.16
C LYS A 151 18.44 -7.11 10.68
N PRO A 152 18.70 -6.06 11.49
CA PRO A 152 19.48 -4.93 11.06
C PRO A 152 20.74 -5.47 10.38
N VAL A 153 20.79 -5.33 9.05
CA VAL A 153 21.94 -5.83 8.30
C VAL A 153 23.09 -4.97 8.82
N PRO A 154 24.15 -5.56 9.40
CA PRO A 154 25.30 -4.78 9.81
C PRO A 154 25.77 -3.96 8.60
N PRO A 155 26.16 -2.70 8.78
CA PRO A 155 26.44 -1.81 7.66
C PRO A 155 27.51 -2.45 6.77
N ILE A 156 27.08 -2.84 5.57
CA ILE A 156 27.99 -3.27 4.50
C ILE A 156 28.84 -2.04 4.18
N PRO A 157 30.18 -2.14 4.19
CA PRO A 157 31.04 -1.03 3.79
C PRO A 157 30.66 -0.58 2.37
N PRO A 158 30.48 0.72 2.10
CA PRO A 158 30.02 1.15 0.80
C PRO A 158 31.09 0.88 -0.26
N GLU A 159 30.82 -0.09 -1.13
CA GLU A 159 31.43 -0.12 -2.45
C GLU A 159 30.87 1.05 -3.28
N LYS A 160 31.80 1.72 -3.95
CA LYS A 160 31.70 2.97 -4.70
C LYS A 160 30.46 3.02 -5.61
N PRO A 161 29.54 4.00 -5.48
CA PRO A 161 28.39 4.11 -6.37
C PRO A 161 28.80 4.76 -7.70
N GLU A 162 28.53 4.07 -8.80
CA GLU A 162 28.48 4.64 -10.14
C GLU A 162 27.29 5.61 -10.22
N LEU A 163 27.51 6.79 -10.80
CA LEU A 163 26.64 7.96 -10.74
C LEU A 163 25.34 7.74 -11.55
N GLU A 164 24.27 7.27 -10.91
CA GLU A 164 22.92 7.32 -11.50
C GLU A 164 22.42 8.77 -11.51
N LYS A 165 22.14 9.26 -12.72
CA LYS A 165 21.66 10.61 -12.99
C LYS A 165 20.23 10.75 -12.45
N ILE A 166 20.10 11.39 -11.28
CA ILE A 166 18.79 11.71 -10.70
C ILE A 166 18.08 12.69 -11.64
N GLU A 167 17.01 12.23 -12.31
CA GLU A 167 16.07 13.12 -13.00
C GLU A 167 15.27 13.89 -11.94
N ILE A 168 15.70 15.11 -11.66
CA ILE A 168 15.00 16.01 -10.75
C ILE A 168 13.81 16.61 -11.48
N VAL A 169 12.59 16.29 -11.02
CA VAL A 169 11.35 16.89 -11.52
C VAL A 169 11.03 18.14 -10.70
N CYS A 170 11.02 19.31 -11.35
CA CYS A 170 10.63 20.57 -10.73
C CYS A 170 9.17 20.92 -10.99
N ILE A 171 8.46 21.34 -9.93
CA ILE A 171 7.12 21.91 -10.07
C ILE A 171 7.19 23.29 -10.73
N SER A 172 6.23 23.62 -11.60
CA SER A 172 6.19 24.91 -12.32
C SER A 172 5.60 26.06 -11.48
N LEU A 173 5.77 26.02 -10.15
CA LEU A 173 5.34 27.10 -9.26
C LEU A 173 6.23 28.32 -9.43
N TRP A 174 5.62 29.50 -9.59
CA TRP A 174 6.35 30.76 -9.71
C TRP A 174 6.68 31.34 -8.33
N ASP A 175 7.93 31.15 -7.90
CA ASP A 175 8.53 31.70 -6.68
C ASP A 175 9.98 32.12 -7.00
N PRO A 176 10.17 33.25 -7.71
CA PRO A 176 11.39 33.52 -8.44
C PRO A 176 12.59 33.72 -7.51
N VAL A 177 13.77 33.28 -7.97
CA VAL A 177 15.05 33.49 -7.29
C VAL A 177 16.09 34.02 -8.27
N CYS A 178 16.97 34.89 -7.80
CA CYS A 178 18.12 35.37 -8.56
C CYS A 178 19.32 34.47 -8.30
N GLY A 179 19.85 33.86 -9.34
CA GLY A 179 21.09 33.08 -9.29
C GLY A 179 22.31 33.99 -9.20
N LYS A 180 23.42 33.47 -8.67
CA LYS A 180 24.72 34.17 -8.70
C LYS A 180 25.26 34.41 -10.11
N ASP A 181 24.68 33.73 -11.11
CA ASP A 181 24.95 33.97 -12.53
C ASP A 181 24.17 35.17 -13.11
N GLY A 182 23.40 35.88 -12.28
CA GLY A 182 22.59 37.04 -12.68
C GLY A 182 21.32 36.68 -13.43
N LYS A 183 20.94 35.39 -13.49
CA LYS A 183 19.69 34.94 -14.13
C LYS A 183 18.59 34.70 -13.11
N THR A 184 17.37 35.03 -13.52
CA THR A 184 16.19 34.73 -12.72
C THR A 184 15.71 33.32 -13.03
N TYR A 185 15.50 32.50 -12.00
CA TYR A 185 14.92 31.17 -12.08
C TYR A 185 13.50 31.19 -11.55
N SER A 186 12.60 30.41 -12.17
CA SER A 186 11.17 30.35 -11.80
C SER A 186 10.94 29.93 -10.35
N ASN A 187 11.82 29.07 -9.81
CA ASN A 187 11.91 28.71 -8.40
C ASN A 187 13.27 28.10 -8.06
N GLU A 188 13.49 27.85 -6.76
CA GLU A 188 14.71 27.24 -6.23
C GLU A 188 15.03 25.86 -6.82
N CYS A 189 14.02 25.06 -7.19
CA CYS A 189 14.26 23.77 -7.84
C CYS A 189 14.94 23.95 -9.20
N PHE A 190 14.43 24.86 -10.04
CA PHE A 190 15.04 25.14 -11.34
C PHE A 190 16.46 25.71 -11.23
N ALA A 191 16.74 26.52 -10.20
CA ALA A 191 18.09 27.00 -9.93
C ALA A 191 19.05 25.84 -9.58
N LYS A 192 18.60 24.90 -8.74
CA LYS A 192 19.37 23.70 -8.36
C LYS A 192 19.60 22.74 -9.52
N VAL A 193 18.59 22.52 -10.36
CA VAL A 193 18.72 21.70 -11.58
C VAL A 193 19.71 22.32 -12.57
N ALA A 194 19.74 23.65 -12.65
CA ALA A 194 20.74 24.36 -13.43
C ALA A 194 22.14 24.41 -12.76
N GLY A 195 22.28 23.89 -11.55
CA GLY A 195 23.54 23.91 -10.80
C GLY A 195 23.97 25.30 -10.34
N VAL A 196 23.04 26.25 -10.21
CA VAL A 196 23.33 27.63 -9.86
C VAL A 196 22.96 27.92 -8.41
N GLU A 197 23.92 28.47 -7.67
CA GLU A 197 23.67 28.96 -6.31
C GLU A 197 22.78 30.21 -6.35
N ILE A 198 21.86 30.28 -5.40
CA ILE A 198 20.93 31.41 -5.26
C ILE A 198 21.66 32.56 -4.54
N ASP A 199 21.55 33.76 -5.12
CA ASP A 199 22.04 35.01 -4.52
C ASP A 199 20.99 35.59 -3.57
N TYR A 200 19.79 35.90 -4.08
CA TYR A 200 18.67 36.38 -3.27
C TYR A 200 17.30 35.95 -3.83
N LYS A 201 16.28 35.98 -2.97
CA LYS A 201 14.89 35.72 -3.36
C LYS A 201 14.32 36.88 -4.16
N GLY A 202 13.55 36.57 -5.20
CA GLY A 202 13.00 37.52 -6.16
C GLY A 202 13.73 37.49 -7.50
N VAL A 203 13.26 38.30 -8.44
CA VAL A 203 13.87 38.43 -9.78
C VAL A 203 15.21 39.18 -9.68
N CYS A 204 16.16 38.85 -10.56
CA CYS A 204 17.41 39.57 -10.64
C CYS A 204 17.16 41.03 -11.04
N LYS A 205 17.80 41.95 -10.32
CA LYS A 205 17.87 43.37 -10.67
C LYS A 205 18.90 43.52 -11.78
N GLU A 206 18.53 44.17 -12.88
CA GLU A 206 19.46 44.43 -13.99
C GLU A 206 20.75 45.08 -13.47
N VAL A 207 21.88 44.40 -13.68
CA VAL A 207 23.19 44.98 -13.41
C VAL A 207 23.45 45.98 -14.54
N LYS A 208 23.23 47.27 -14.27
CA LYS A 208 23.76 48.32 -15.14
C LYS A 208 25.28 48.10 -15.24
N PRO A 209 25.89 48.09 -16.44
CA PRO A 209 27.32 47.85 -16.57
C PRO A 209 28.08 48.93 -15.79
N VAL A 210 28.84 48.50 -14.78
CA VAL A 210 29.78 49.37 -14.07
C VAL A 210 31.02 49.49 -14.97
N PRO A 211 31.54 50.69 -15.25
CA PRO A 211 32.69 50.84 -16.15
C PRO A 211 33.91 50.12 -15.57
N GLU A 212 34.54 49.32 -16.43
CA GLU A 212 35.71 48.49 -16.18
C GLU A 212 36.89 49.34 -15.71
N LYS A 213 37.39 49.11 -14.49
CA LYS A 213 38.65 49.72 -14.03
C LYS A 213 39.81 48.97 -14.68
N VAL A 214 40.43 49.60 -15.66
CA VAL A 214 41.71 49.17 -16.24
C VAL A 214 42.81 49.36 -15.18
N ILE A 215 43.52 48.29 -14.83
CA ILE A 215 44.68 48.34 -13.92
C ILE A 215 45.96 48.40 -14.80
N PRO A 216 46.89 49.34 -14.61
CA PRO A 216 48.08 49.45 -15.45
C PRO A 216 49.06 48.27 -15.30
N LEU A 217 49.66 47.87 -16.41
CA LEU A 217 50.70 46.84 -16.53
C LEU A 217 52.08 47.39 -16.12
N GLU A 218 52.37 47.51 -14.83
CA GLU A 218 53.73 47.69 -14.35
C GLU A 218 53.83 47.07 -12.95
N GLU A 219 54.74 46.10 -12.79
CA GLU A 219 55.06 45.30 -11.58
C GLU A 219 54.68 43.81 -11.61
N VAL A 220 54.98 43.11 -12.71
CA VAL A 220 55.19 41.65 -12.67
C VAL A 220 56.68 41.39 -12.76
N ILE A 221 57.37 41.31 -11.62
CA ILE A 221 58.77 40.87 -11.56
C ILE A 221 58.78 39.34 -11.65
N PRO A 222 59.41 38.71 -12.66
CA PRO A 222 59.45 37.26 -12.76
C PRO A 222 60.38 36.66 -11.67
N PRO A 223 60.04 35.49 -11.10
CA PRO A 223 60.90 34.79 -10.16
C PRO A 223 62.19 34.30 -10.86
N PRO A 224 63.34 34.24 -10.13
CA PRO A 224 64.61 33.84 -10.72
C PRO A 224 64.60 32.35 -11.09
N LEU A 225 65.17 32.05 -12.27
CA LEU A 225 65.32 30.69 -12.79
C LEU A 225 66.31 29.86 -11.94
N PRO A 226 66.04 28.56 -11.74
CA PRO A 226 66.95 27.68 -11.00
C PRO A 226 68.23 27.38 -11.81
N LEU A 227 69.37 27.38 -11.12
CA LEU A 227 70.67 27.00 -11.67
C LEU A 227 70.75 25.48 -11.80
N ILE A 228 71.04 24.98 -13.01
CA ILE A 228 71.34 23.57 -13.27
C ILE A 228 72.86 23.39 -13.10
N PRO A 229 73.34 22.50 -12.22
CA PRO A 229 74.77 22.18 -12.11
C PRO A 229 75.24 21.24 -13.24
N GLU A 230 76.46 21.48 -13.75
CA GLU A 230 77.15 20.68 -14.78
C GLU A 230 77.56 19.28 -14.31
#